data_AF-A0A2A8UB14-F1
#
_entry.id   AF-A0A2A8UB14-F1
#
_cell.length_a   1.000
_cell.length_b   1.000
_cell.length_c   1.000
_cell.angle_alpha   90.00
_cell.angle_beta   90.00
_cell.angle_gamma   90.00
#
_symmetry.space_group_name_H-M   'P 1'
#
loop_
_entity.id
_entity.type
_entity.pdbx_description
1 polymer ?
#
loop_
_entity_poly.entity_id
_entity_poly.type
_entity_poly.pdbx_seq_one_letter_code
_entity_poly.pdbx_strand_id
1 'polypeptide(L)'
;MEEYIDDLLRRMGDEETEIWHRAYDEAKELNDLLTFPYLQEKIIKVKKVSMKKDIYYLMMKLAINTKEICIADYLVDRLECEESPTLLSELLSNIYRLPEVSSTNKIIPYIYHKNDSVRFWAVSSLKLYKSLEAESALLKLLDTQENKDEITNICYTLLEIGTNQSILPLTRLLYRDSAYVRSTVIEVLAKIGGADLQIVYMEALQDRNVMVKYEAVRAIYAYGDEMAIKPICERVTKVVSRRRKNEVEPTDESEIVIALRFLHKFADHEEVLKTFGKVYKKRGNLFMSEKKWIRDNISYFQEKERMQES
;
A
#
# COMPACT_ATOMS: atom_id res chain seq x y z
N MET A 1 -33.20 -20.30 -11.63
CA MET A 1 -32.31 -19.19 -11.22
C MET A 1 -32.65 -18.69 -9.82
N GLU A 2 -33.90 -18.28 -9.57
CA GLU A 2 -34.34 -17.87 -8.22
C GLU A 2 -34.17 -18.99 -7.19
N GLU A 3 -34.67 -20.21 -7.51
CA GLU A 3 -34.49 -21.40 -6.66
C GLU A 3 -33.02 -21.74 -6.42
N TYR A 4 -32.16 -21.47 -7.41
CA TYR A 4 -30.73 -21.71 -7.30
C TYR A 4 -30.08 -20.74 -6.30
N ILE A 5 -30.38 -19.44 -6.41
CA ILE A 5 -29.88 -18.44 -5.46
C ILE A 5 -30.42 -18.67 -4.05
N ASP A 6 -31.67 -19.10 -3.92
CA ASP A 6 -32.25 -19.42 -2.62
C ASP A 6 -31.61 -20.64 -1.97
N ASP A 7 -31.36 -21.70 -2.73
CA ASP A 7 -30.63 -22.86 -2.22
C ASP A 7 -29.19 -22.48 -1.84
N LEU A 8 -28.51 -21.69 -2.67
CA LEU A 8 -27.16 -21.22 -2.39
C LEU A 8 -27.12 -20.40 -1.09
N LEU A 9 -28.01 -19.41 -0.94
CA LEU A 9 -28.12 -18.59 0.27
C LEU A 9 -28.45 -19.43 1.52
N ARG A 10 -29.31 -20.44 1.38
CA ARG A 10 -29.62 -21.37 2.47
C ARG A 10 -28.37 -22.13 2.91
N ARG A 11 -27.58 -22.65 1.96
CA ARG A 11 -26.32 -23.37 2.24
C ARG A 11 -25.22 -22.46 2.79
N MET A 12 -25.18 -21.19 2.38
CA MET A 12 -24.24 -20.19 2.94
C MET A 12 -24.53 -19.88 4.42
N GLY A 13 -25.76 -20.14 4.88
CA GLY A 13 -26.18 -19.97 6.27
C GLY A 13 -26.25 -21.27 7.07
N ASP A 14 -25.75 -22.38 6.52
CA ASP A 14 -25.77 -23.70 7.16
C ASP A 14 -24.76 -23.79 8.31
N GLU A 15 -25.10 -24.54 9.35
CA GLU A 15 -24.21 -24.77 10.50
C GLU A 15 -23.12 -25.80 10.19
N GLU A 16 -23.34 -26.66 9.20
CA GLU A 16 -22.37 -27.64 8.76
C GLU A 16 -21.26 -26.99 7.92
N THR A 17 -20.05 -26.93 8.49
CA THR A 17 -18.87 -26.27 7.92
C THR A 17 -18.56 -26.71 6.48
N GLU A 18 -18.77 -27.98 6.13
CA GLU A 18 -18.53 -28.48 4.77
C GLU A 18 -19.55 -27.93 3.76
N ILE A 19 -20.83 -27.88 4.13
CA ILE A 19 -21.90 -27.30 3.31
C ILE A 19 -21.64 -25.80 3.10
N TRP A 20 -21.30 -25.11 4.19
CA TRP A 20 -20.95 -23.70 4.19
C TRP A 20 -19.77 -23.40 3.25
N HIS A 21 -18.65 -24.11 3.39
CA HIS A 21 -17.48 -23.91 2.54
C HIS A 21 -17.78 -24.14 1.07
N ARG A 22 -18.48 -25.23 0.73
CA ARG A 22 -18.86 -25.53 -0.66
C ARG A 22 -19.75 -24.45 -1.26
N ALA A 23 -20.69 -23.91 -0.47
CA ALA A 23 -21.54 -22.82 -0.93
C ALA A 23 -20.74 -21.55 -1.23
N TYR A 24 -19.78 -21.21 -0.37
CA TYR A 24 -18.89 -20.07 -0.61
C TYR A 24 -17.93 -20.28 -1.78
N ASP A 25 -17.47 -21.51 -2.03
CA ASP A 25 -16.68 -21.83 -3.22
C ASP A 25 -17.50 -21.72 -4.50
N GLU A 26 -18.73 -22.21 -4.50
CA GLU A 26 -19.66 -22.06 -5.62
C GLU A 26 -20.00 -20.58 -5.89
N ALA A 27 -20.23 -19.80 -4.83
CA ALA A 27 -20.48 -18.37 -4.94
C ALA A 27 -19.31 -17.60 -5.57
N LYS A 28 -18.06 -18.08 -5.47
CA LYS A 28 -16.91 -17.45 -6.14
C LYS A 28 -17.01 -17.53 -7.66
N GLU A 29 -17.70 -18.51 -8.20
CA GLU A 29 -17.87 -18.72 -9.64
C GLU A 29 -19.13 -18.05 -10.20
N LEU A 30 -19.91 -17.36 -9.36
CA LEU A 30 -21.17 -16.72 -9.76
C LEU A 30 -20.93 -15.64 -10.82
N ASN A 31 -21.47 -15.83 -12.02
CA ASN A 31 -21.26 -14.92 -13.16
C ASN A 31 -22.55 -14.68 -14.00
N ASP A 32 -23.69 -15.26 -13.62
CA ASP A 32 -24.95 -15.07 -14.32
C ASP A 32 -25.59 -13.72 -13.93
N LEU A 33 -25.52 -12.75 -14.83
CA LEU A 33 -26.07 -11.40 -14.65
C LEU A 33 -27.57 -11.37 -14.40
N LEU A 34 -28.31 -12.37 -14.85
CA LEU A 34 -29.75 -12.42 -14.64
C LEU A 34 -30.10 -12.61 -13.15
N THR A 35 -29.15 -13.08 -12.33
CA THR A 35 -29.33 -13.20 -10.88
C THR A 35 -29.37 -11.85 -10.16
N PHE A 36 -28.83 -10.78 -10.77
CA PHE A 36 -28.71 -9.49 -10.11
C PHE A 36 -30.06 -8.84 -9.74
N PRO A 37 -31.05 -8.69 -10.65
CA PRO A 37 -32.37 -8.16 -10.31
C PRO A 37 -33.04 -8.92 -9.16
N TYR A 38 -32.90 -10.25 -9.14
CA TYR A 38 -33.44 -11.08 -8.05
C TYR A 38 -32.77 -10.77 -6.71
N LEU A 39 -31.44 -10.67 -6.68
CA LEU A 39 -30.69 -10.28 -5.49
C LEU A 39 -31.08 -8.87 -5.00
N GLN A 40 -31.34 -7.92 -5.91
CA GLN A 40 -31.81 -6.56 -5.59
C GLN A 40 -33.19 -6.56 -4.92
N GLU A 41 -34.14 -7.33 -5.45
CA GLU A 41 -35.45 -7.46 -4.83
C GLU A 41 -35.35 -8.13 -3.45
N LYS A 42 -34.52 -9.16 -3.35
CA LYS A 42 -34.37 -9.94 -2.12
C LYS A 42 -33.74 -9.13 -0.99
N ILE A 43 -32.68 -8.35 -1.25
CA ILE A 43 -31.99 -7.58 -0.20
C ILE A 43 -32.92 -6.57 0.50
N ILE A 44 -33.90 -6.02 -0.22
CA ILE A 44 -34.87 -5.05 0.32
C ILE A 44 -35.85 -5.73 1.28
N LYS A 45 -36.24 -6.99 1.02
CA LYS A 45 -37.23 -7.73 1.82
C LYS A 45 -36.62 -8.38 3.07
N VAL A 46 -35.32 -8.69 3.04
CA VAL A 46 -34.64 -9.43 4.10
C VAL A 46 -34.34 -8.55 5.30
N LYS A 47 -34.77 -9.01 6.49
CA LYS A 47 -34.44 -8.37 7.78
C LYS A 47 -33.22 -8.96 8.46
N LYS A 48 -32.92 -10.24 8.24
CA LYS A 48 -31.83 -10.96 8.92
C LYS A 48 -30.47 -10.44 8.43
N VAL A 49 -29.66 -9.91 9.34
CA VAL A 49 -28.34 -9.34 9.03
C VAL A 49 -27.42 -10.36 8.35
N SER A 50 -27.39 -11.62 8.82
CA SER A 50 -26.53 -12.64 8.21
C SER A 50 -26.86 -12.85 6.73
N MET A 51 -28.15 -12.96 6.40
CA MET A 51 -28.59 -13.18 5.01
C MET A 51 -28.34 -11.96 4.14
N LYS A 52 -28.40 -10.74 4.70
CA LYS A 52 -27.97 -9.54 3.96
C LYS A 52 -26.47 -9.60 3.62
N LYS A 53 -25.62 -10.06 4.54
CA LYS A 53 -24.18 -10.23 4.27
C LYS A 53 -23.95 -11.20 3.12
N ASP A 54 -24.62 -12.35 3.14
CA ASP A 54 -24.51 -13.36 2.09
C ASP A 54 -24.95 -12.79 0.73
N ILE A 55 -26.06 -12.04 0.69
CA ILE A 55 -26.53 -11.39 -0.54
C ILE A 55 -25.52 -10.35 -1.05
N TYR A 56 -24.95 -9.50 -0.18
CA TYR A 56 -23.91 -8.56 -0.59
C TYR A 56 -22.63 -9.24 -1.06
N TYR A 57 -22.27 -10.38 -0.47
CA TYR A 57 -21.16 -11.20 -0.94
C TYR A 57 -21.41 -11.72 -2.35
N LEU A 58 -22.60 -12.27 -2.62
CA LEU A 58 -22.97 -12.74 -3.96
C LEU A 58 -22.94 -11.61 -4.98
N MET A 59 -23.51 -10.44 -4.66
CA MET A 59 -23.45 -9.26 -5.54
C MET A 59 -22.01 -8.81 -5.81
N MET A 60 -21.13 -8.82 -4.80
CA MET A 60 -19.71 -8.49 -4.98
C MET A 60 -19.00 -9.50 -5.89
N LYS A 61 -19.27 -10.81 -5.73
CA LYS A 61 -18.73 -11.84 -6.64
C LYS A 61 -19.22 -11.65 -8.07
N LEU A 62 -20.51 -11.38 -8.22
CA LEU A 62 -21.08 -11.10 -9.53
C LEU A 62 -20.43 -9.88 -10.17
N ALA A 63 -20.25 -8.78 -9.43
CA ALA A 63 -19.55 -7.58 -9.91
C ALA A 63 -18.11 -7.86 -10.35
N ILE A 64 -17.34 -8.63 -9.57
CA ILE A 64 -15.96 -8.98 -9.91
C ILE A 64 -15.89 -9.86 -11.16
N ASN A 65 -16.73 -10.89 -11.24
CA ASN A 65 -16.66 -11.90 -12.29
C ASN A 65 -17.19 -11.38 -13.64
N THR A 66 -18.21 -10.54 -13.60
CA THR A 66 -18.84 -9.97 -14.81
C THR A 66 -18.21 -8.66 -15.22
N LYS A 67 -17.52 -7.96 -14.30
CA LYS A 67 -16.96 -6.61 -14.49
C LYS A 67 -18.03 -5.56 -14.80
N GLU A 68 -19.27 -5.80 -14.41
CA GLU A 68 -20.35 -4.84 -14.55
C GLU A 68 -20.29 -3.78 -13.43
N ILE A 69 -19.86 -2.58 -13.79
CA ILE A 69 -19.69 -1.45 -12.87
C ILE A 69 -21.01 -1.04 -12.19
N CYS A 70 -22.16 -1.27 -12.82
CA CYS A 70 -23.46 -0.94 -12.24
C CYS A 70 -23.78 -1.75 -10.98
N ILE A 71 -23.27 -2.98 -10.88
CA ILE A 71 -23.42 -3.82 -9.67
C ILE A 71 -22.55 -3.28 -8.54
N ALA A 72 -21.32 -2.85 -8.88
CA ALA A 72 -20.40 -2.21 -7.96
C ALA A 72 -20.97 -0.89 -7.41
N ASP A 73 -21.52 -0.04 -8.28
CA ASP A 73 -22.18 1.21 -7.87
C ASP A 73 -23.42 0.95 -7.01
N TYR A 74 -24.21 -0.08 -7.33
CA TYR A 74 -25.34 -0.48 -6.50
C TYR A 74 -24.90 -0.86 -5.07
N LEU A 75 -23.77 -1.54 -4.91
CA LEU A 75 -23.22 -1.85 -3.58
C LEU A 75 -22.85 -0.57 -2.81
N VAL A 76 -22.27 0.43 -3.49
CA VAL A 76 -21.99 1.74 -2.90
C VAL A 76 -23.27 2.46 -2.48
N ASP A 77 -24.30 2.45 -3.33
CA ASP A 77 -25.61 3.05 -3.03
C ASP A 77 -26.29 2.39 -1.82
N ARG A 78 -26.09 1.07 -1.64
CA ARG A 78 -26.68 0.34 -0.50
C ARG A 78 -26.12 0.74 0.85
N LEU A 79 -24.97 1.42 0.93
CA LEU A 79 -24.44 1.95 2.19
C LEU A 79 -25.44 2.86 2.91
N GLU A 80 -26.12 3.74 2.15
CA GLU A 80 -27.08 4.72 2.68
C GLU A 80 -28.33 4.07 3.31
N CYS A 81 -28.55 2.78 3.01
CA CYS A 81 -29.70 2.03 3.48
C CYS A 81 -29.40 1.09 4.65
N GLU A 82 -28.16 1.00 5.11
CA GLU A 82 -27.75 0.10 6.19
C GLU A 82 -27.32 0.88 7.43
N GLU A 83 -27.93 0.55 8.57
CA GLU A 83 -27.64 1.21 9.85
C GLU A 83 -26.69 0.38 10.74
N SER A 84 -26.69 -0.95 10.57
CA SER A 84 -25.90 -1.85 11.41
C SER A 84 -24.41 -1.68 11.13
N PRO A 85 -23.58 -1.34 12.14
CA PRO A 85 -22.14 -1.21 11.95
C PRO A 85 -21.49 -2.49 11.39
N THR A 86 -21.96 -3.65 11.83
CA THR A 86 -21.47 -4.95 11.36
C THR A 86 -21.77 -5.19 9.89
N LEU A 87 -22.92 -4.72 9.41
CA LEU A 87 -23.30 -4.86 8.01
C LEU A 87 -22.62 -3.81 7.13
N LEU A 88 -22.50 -2.57 7.62
CA LEU A 88 -21.73 -1.52 6.97
C LEU A 88 -20.26 -1.93 6.79
N SER A 89 -19.63 -2.48 7.84
CA SER A 89 -18.24 -2.93 7.73
C SER A 89 -18.09 -4.08 6.73
N GLU A 90 -19.06 -4.99 6.67
CA GLU A 90 -19.07 -6.08 5.69
C GLU A 90 -19.22 -5.56 4.26
N LEU A 91 -20.20 -4.68 4.05
CA LEU A 91 -20.48 -4.08 2.74
C LEU A 91 -19.29 -3.26 2.25
N LEU A 92 -18.69 -2.43 3.10
CA LEU A 92 -17.47 -1.68 2.76
C LEU A 92 -16.28 -2.62 2.50
N SER A 93 -16.14 -3.72 3.24
CA SER A 93 -15.11 -4.72 2.97
C SER A 93 -15.34 -5.41 1.62
N ASN A 94 -16.59 -5.63 1.22
CA ASN A 94 -16.93 -6.14 -0.10
C ASN A 94 -16.62 -5.11 -1.19
N ILE A 95 -17.00 -3.84 -0.99
CA ILE A 95 -16.70 -2.73 -1.90
C ILE A 95 -15.19 -2.61 -2.11
N TYR A 96 -14.40 -2.64 -1.05
CA TYR A 96 -12.93 -2.60 -1.11
C TYR A 96 -12.31 -3.66 -2.05
N ARG A 97 -12.96 -4.81 -2.24
CA ARG A 97 -12.48 -5.91 -3.10
C ARG A 97 -12.90 -5.77 -4.56
N LEU A 98 -13.76 -4.80 -4.88
CA LEU A 98 -14.19 -4.53 -6.25
C LEU A 98 -13.01 -3.99 -7.08
N PRO A 99 -13.00 -4.24 -8.40
CA PRO A 99 -11.96 -3.70 -9.27
C PRO A 99 -12.09 -2.19 -9.48
N GLU A 100 -13.31 -1.70 -9.64
CA GLU A 100 -13.62 -0.28 -9.91
C GLU A 100 -15.06 0.06 -9.52
N VAL A 101 -15.30 1.36 -9.32
CA VAL A 101 -16.63 1.98 -9.07
C VAL A 101 -16.69 3.30 -9.82
N SER A 102 -17.88 3.79 -10.16
CA SER A 102 -18.04 5.08 -10.85
C SER A 102 -17.80 6.28 -9.92
N SER A 103 -17.98 6.11 -8.61
CA SER A 103 -17.71 7.15 -7.61
C SER A 103 -17.57 6.57 -6.20
N THR A 104 -16.76 7.22 -5.37
CA THR A 104 -16.60 6.91 -3.95
C THR A 104 -17.22 7.98 -3.02
N ASN A 105 -17.93 8.97 -3.58
CA ASN A 105 -18.46 10.10 -2.80
C ASN A 105 -19.41 9.67 -1.66
N LYS A 106 -20.22 8.64 -1.89
CA LYS A 106 -21.13 8.09 -0.87
C LYS A 106 -20.41 7.33 0.25
N ILE A 107 -19.14 6.99 0.07
CA ILE A 107 -18.30 6.34 1.10
C ILE A 107 -17.73 7.38 2.08
N ILE A 108 -17.53 8.62 1.63
CA ILE A 108 -16.88 9.69 2.40
C ILE A 108 -17.47 9.87 3.80
N PRO A 109 -18.80 9.90 4.03
CA PRO A 109 -19.35 10.07 5.38
C PRO A 109 -18.91 8.98 6.36
N TYR A 110 -18.63 7.77 5.88
CA TYR A 110 -18.29 6.61 6.72
C TYR A 110 -16.85 6.61 7.23
N ILE A 111 -15.96 7.46 6.69
CA ILE A 111 -14.59 7.60 7.21
C ILE A 111 -14.57 8.25 8.61
N TYR A 112 -15.66 8.91 9.02
CA TYR A 112 -15.84 9.50 10.35
C TYR A 112 -16.74 8.66 11.28
N HIS A 113 -17.10 7.45 10.87
CA HIS A 113 -18.02 6.61 11.63
C HIS A 113 -17.46 6.22 13.01
N LYS A 114 -18.30 6.06 14.03
CA LYS A 114 -17.82 5.72 15.40
C LYS A 114 -17.20 4.32 15.53
N ASN A 115 -17.58 3.40 14.65
CA ASN A 115 -17.04 2.03 14.63
C ASN A 115 -15.77 1.97 13.77
N ASP A 116 -14.69 1.47 14.38
CA ASP A 116 -13.35 1.42 13.79
C ASP A 116 -13.29 0.57 12.52
N SER A 117 -13.98 -0.57 12.47
CA SER A 117 -14.02 -1.42 11.28
C SER A 117 -14.74 -0.74 10.11
N VAL A 118 -15.82 0.01 10.38
CA VAL A 118 -16.50 0.82 9.36
C VAL A 118 -15.56 1.91 8.84
N ARG A 119 -14.88 2.67 9.72
CA ARG A 119 -13.91 3.68 9.29
C ARG A 119 -12.78 3.08 8.46
N PHE A 120 -12.21 1.98 8.93
CA PHE A 120 -11.11 1.29 8.27
C PHE A 120 -11.46 0.94 6.83
N TRP A 121 -12.57 0.21 6.63
CA TRP A 121 -12.98 -0.21 5.29
C TRP A 121 -13.47 0.97 4.44
N ALA A 122 -14.10 1.99 5.03
CA ALA A 122 -14.48 3.20 4.31
C ALA A 122 -13.25 3.91 3.74
N VAL A 123 -12.24 4.19 4.57
CA VAL A 123 -10.97 4.79 4.16
C VAL A 123 -10.34 3.96 3.04
N SER A 124 -10.15 2.66 3.27
CA SER A 124 -9.48 1.79 2.27
C SER A 124 -10.25 1.70 0.96
N SER A 125 -11.58 1.81 0.96
CA SER A 125 -12.42 1.75 -0.25
C SER A 125 -12.37 3.02 -1.08
N LEU A 126 -11.94 4.16 -0.52
CA LEU A 126 -11.81 5.40 -1.30
C LEU A 126 -10.76 5.27 -2.42
N LYS A 127 -9.82 4.32 -2.31
CA LYS A 127 -8.79 4.09 -3.34
C LYS A 127 -9.35 3.64 -4.70
N LEU A 128 -10.58 3.13 -4.73
CA LEU A 128 -11.22 2.60 -5.93
C LEU A 128 -11.54 3.67 -6.97
N TYR A 129 -11.59 4.94 -6.56
CA TYR A 129 -11.85 6.06 -7.44
C TYR A 129 -11.04 7.28 -7.01
N LYS A 130 -10.21 7.80 -7.92
CA LYS A 130 -9.38 8.99 -7.66
C LYS A 130 -10.25 10.24 -7.67
N SER A 131 -10.69 10.68 -6.49
CA SER A 131 -11.50 11.88 -6.27
C SER A 131 -10.76 12.89 -5.40
N LEU A 132 -10.79 14.16 -5.83
CA LEU A 132 -10.24 15.28 -5.04
C LEU A 132 -11.05 15.53 -3.76
N GLU A 133 -12.36 15.23 -3.80
CA GLU A 133 -13.23 15.28 -2.64
C GLU A 133 -12.84 14.22 -1.60
N ALA A 134 -12.57 12.99 -2.06
CA ALA A 134 -12.07 11.91 -1.21
C ALA A 134 -10.69 12.24 -0.63
N GLU A 135 -9.76 12.76 -1.45
CA GLU A 135 -8.46 13.26 -0.97
C GLU A 135 -8.66 14.33 0.12
N SER A 136 -9.46 15.35 -0.15
CA SER A 136 -9.72 16.44 0.82
C SER A 136 -10.30 15.93 2.14
N ALA A 137 -11.22 14.97 2.08
CA ALA A 137 -11.82 14.36 3.27
C ALA A 137 -10.79 13.55 4.08
N LEU A 138 -9.91 12.79 3.41
CA LEU A 138 -8.83 12.05 4.05
C LEU A 138 -7.81 12.99 4.71
N LEU A 139 -7.42 14.08 4.04
CA LEU A 139 -6.51 15.07 4.60
C LEU A 139 -7.10 15.74 5.84
N LYS A 140 -8.40 16.07 5.83
CA LYS A 140 -9.10 16.59 7.00
C LYS A 140 -9.18 15.57 8.14
N LEU A 141 -9.43 14.30 7.84
CA LEU A 141 -9.43 13.24 8.84
C LEU A 141 -8.05 13.10 9.49
N LEU A 142 -6.99 13.16 8.68
CA LEU A 142 -5.59 13.06 9.08
C LEU A 142 -5.18 14.13 10.10
N ASP A 143 -5.69 15.36 9.95
CA ASP A 143 -5.41 16.47 10.88
C ASP A 143 -5.85 16.20 12.32
N THR A 144 -6.89 15.36 12.48
CA THR A 144 -7.47 15.04 13.79
C THR A 144 -7.10 13.66 14.31
N GLN A 145 -6.38 12.85 13.52
CA GLN A 145 -6.11 11.46 13.84
C GLN A 145 -4.84 11.29 14.69
N GLU A 146 -4.91 10.44 15.71
CA GLU A 146 -3.79 10.12 16.60
C GLU A 146 -3.42 8.63 16.54
N ASN A 147 -4.37 7.75 16.20
CA ASN A 147 -4.12 6.32 16.12
C ASN A 147 -3.20 6.02 14.93
N LYS A 148 -2.02 5.44 15.22
CA LYS A 148 -1.00 5.13 14.21
C LYS A 148 -1.50 4.20 13.09
N ASP A 149 -2.40 3.26 13.39
CA ASP A 149 -2.90 2.29 12.42
C ASP A 149 -3.91 2.95 11.49
N GLU A 150 -4.75 3.86 12.01
CA GLU A 150 -5.65 4.69 11.20
C GLU A 150 -4.88 5.69 10.33
N ILE A 151 -3.86 6.37 10.88
CA ILE A 151 -2.97 7.25 10.10
C ILE A 151 -2.35 6.46 8.93
N THR A 152 -1.86 5.26 9.22
CA THR A 152 -1.22 4.43 8.18
C THR A 152 -2.23 4.03 7.10
N ASN A 153 -3.46 3.65 7.46
CA ASN A 153 -4.50 3.34 6.48
C ASN A 153 -4.85 4.55 5.59
N ILE A 154 -4.92 5.75 6.18
CA ILE A 154 -5.11 7.00 5.43
C ILE A 154 -3.95 7.22 4.46
N CYS A 155 -2.71 7.09 4.93
CA CYS A 155 -1.52 7.24 4.10
C CYS A 155 -1.49 6.25 2.93
N TYR A 156 -1.81 4.97 3.14
CA TYR A 156 -1.88 3.99 2.04
C TYR A 156 -3.01 4.28 1.06
N THR A 157 -4.12 4.87 1.52
CA THR A 157 -5.18 5.30 0.60
C THR A 157 -4.72 6.51 -0.23
N LEU A 158 -4.06 7.47 0.40
CA LEU A 158 -3.46 8.64 -0.28
C LEU A 158 -2.31 8.24 -1.22
N LEU A 159 -1.62 7.12 -1.00
CA LEU A 159 -0.65 6.59 -1.96
C LEU A 159 -1.27 6.37 -3.35
N GLU A 160 -2.53 5.91 -3.37
CA GLU A 160 -3.24 5.55 -4.60
C GLU A 160 -3.96 6.74 -5.23
N ILE A 161 -4.58 7.61 -4.41
CA ILE A 161 -5.44 8.69 -4.88
C ILE A 161 -4.88 10.10 -4.68
N GLY A 162 -3.86 10.24 -3.83
CA GLY A 162 -3.33 11.53 -3.43
C GLY A 162 -2.66 12.26 -4.59
N THR A 163 -2.76 13.58 -4.54
CA THR A 163 -2.13 14.51 -5.48
C THR A 163 -1.12 15.37 -4.73
N ASN A 164 -0.54 16.36 -5.40
CA ASN A 164 0.38 17.31 -4.77
C ASN A 164 -0.23 18.05 -3.55
N GLN A 165 -1.57 18.08 -3.42
CA GLN A 165 -2.25 18.63 -2.25
C GLN A 165 -1.94 17.85 -0.97
N SER A 166 -1.66 16.56 -1.08
CA SER A 166 -1.31 15.69 0.04
C SER A 166 0.10 15.93 0.60
N ILE A 167 1.01 16.55 -0.17
CA ILE A 167 2.43 16.67 0.19
C ILE A 167 2.62 17.40 1.52
N LEU A 168 2.05 18.60 1.68
CA LEU A 168 2.27 19.41 2.88
C LEU A 168 1.67 18.76 4.15
N PRO A 169 0.42 18.26 4.15
CA PRO A 169 -0.13 17.52 5.29
C PRO A 169 0.70 16.28 5.64
N LEU A 170 1.13 15.49 4.64
CA LEU A 170 1.92 14.29 4.86
C LEU A 170 3.31 14.60 5.44
N THR A 171 4.00 15.64 4.95
CA THR A 171 5.32 16.04 5.48
C THR A 171 5.29 16.33 6.98
N ARG A 172 4.18 16.85 7.53
CA ARG A 172 4.04 17.07 8.99
C ARG A 172 4.10 15.77 9.79
N LEU A 173 3.73 14.63 9.18
CA LEU A 173 3.74 13.33 9.85
C LEU A 173 5.15 12.75 10.01
N LEU A 174 6.16 13.31 9.32
CA LEU A 174 7.57 12.94 9.51
C LEU A 174 8.12 13.28 10.90
N TYR A 175 7.36 14.01 11.72
CA TYR A 175 7.75 14.34 13.10
C TYR A 175 6.95 13.54 14.15
N ARG A 176 6.11 12.59 13.74
CA ARG A 176 5.38 11.70 14.67
C ARG A 176 6.29 10.63 15.27
N ASP A 177 5.94 10.14 16.45
CA ASP A 177 6.77 9.17 17.19
C ASP A 177 6.89 7.81 16.51
N SER A 178 5.81 7.35 15.88
CA SER A 178 5.77 6.04 15.23
C SER A 178 6.69 6.01 14.01
N ALA A 179 7.75 5.21 14.09
CA ALA A 179 8.66 5.02 12.96
C ALA A 179 7.97 4.38 11.74
N TYR A 180 6.97 3.52 11.99
CA TYR A 180 6.17 2.91 10.93
C TYR A 180 5.38 3.97 10.13
N VAL A 181 4.75 4.92 10.84
CA VAL A 181 4.07 6.05 10.19
C VAL A 181 5.06 6.89 9.39
N ARG A 182 6.22 7.25 9.98
CA ARG A 182 7.24 8.04 9.29
C ARG A 182 7.77 7.35 8.02
N SER A 183 8.01 6.04 8.07
CA SER A 183 8.48 5.29 6.89
C SER A 183 7.40 5.23 5.80
N THR A 184 6.14 4.96 6.16
CA THR A 184 5.03 4.98 5.20
C THR A 184 4.88 6.35 4.56
N VAL A 185 5.02 7.43 5.33
CA VAL A 185 4.94 8.80 4.80
C VAL A 185 6.04 9.07 3.78
N ILE A 186 7.28 8.61 4.00
CA ILE A 186 8.36 8.75 3.01
C ILE A 186 8.01 8.01 1.72
N GLU A 187 7.47 6.79 1.80
CA GLU A 187 7.02 6.04 0.62
C GLU A 187 5.91 6.77 -0.15
N VAL A 188 4.91 7.31 0.57
CA VAL A 188 3.80 8.06 -0.05
C VAL A 188 4.29 9.35 -0.70
N LEU A 189 5.13 10.12 0.00
CA LEU A 189 5.74 11.33 -0.55
C LEU A 189 6.58 11.01 -1.79
N ALA A 190 7.32 9.91 -1.79
CA ALA A 190 8.07 9.44 -2.96
C ALA A 190 7.18 9.18 -4.17
N LYS A 191 6.02 8.54 -3.96
CA LYS A 191 5.09 8.24 -5.04
C LYS A 191 4.39 9.49 -5.59
N ILE A 192 4.04 10.44 -4.73
CA ILE A 192 3.28 11.65 -5.10
C ILE A 192 4.19 12.75 -5.65
N GLY A 193 5.26 13.08 -4.91
CA GLY A 193 6.13 14.22 -5.21
C GLY A 193 7.37 13.89 -6.03
N GLY A 194 7.73 12.60 -6.18
CA GLY A 194 8.83 12.18 -7.03
C GLY A 194 10.15 12.91 -6.73
N ALA A 195 10.80 13.44 -7.76
CA ALA A 195 12.10 14.12 -7.62
C ALA A 195 12.03 15.44 -6.83
N ASP A 196 10.87 16.12 -6.82
CA ASP A 196 10.72 17.42 -6.18
C ASP A 196 10.91 17.37 -4.66
N LEU A 197 10.76 16.19 -4.05
CA LEU A 197 10.95 16.00 -2.60
C LEU A 197 12.28 15.34 -2.23
N GLN A 198 13.29 15.39 -3.10
CA GLN A 198 14.58 14.77 -2.79
C GLN A 198 15.22 15.25 -1.47
N ILE A 199 15.03 16.53 -1.10
CA ILE A 199 15.51 17.07 0.17
C ILE A 199 14.87 16.33 1.35
N VAL A 200 13.56 16.04 1.27
CA VAL A 200 12.83 15.29 2.30
C VAL A 200 13.42 13.88 2.47
N TYR A 201 13.76 13.20 1.37
CA TYR A 201 14.37 11.88 1.43
C TYR A 201 15.77 11.93 2.04
N MET A 202 16.57 12.94 1.68
CA MET A 202 17.90 13.14 2.27
C MET A 202 17.84 13.42 3.78
N GLU A 203 16.87 14.23 4.23
CA GLU A 203 16.63 14.45 5.66
C GLU A 203 16.23 13.15 6.37
N ALA A 204 15.40 12.32 5.75
CA ALA A 204 14.96 11.05 6.31
C ALA A 204 16.09 10.02 6.52
N LEU A 205 17.23 10.14 5.82
CA LEU A 205 18.43 9.34 6.11
C LEU A 205 19.00 9.60 7.52
N GLN A 206 18.68 10.75 8.10
CA GLN A 206 19.10 11.14 9.46
C GLN A 206 18.16 10.66 10.57
N ASP A 207 17.06 9.97 10.24
CA ASP A 207 16.11 9.45 11.24
C ASP A 207 16.81 8.56 12.30
N ARG A 208 16.16 8.30 13.43
CA ARG A 208 16.68 7.36 14.43
C ARG A 208 16.41 5.89 14.06
N ASN A 209 15.36 5.63 13.30
CA ASN A 209 14.87 4.31 12.98
C ASN A 209 15.40 3.83 11.62
N VAL A 210 15.79 2.56 11.56
CA VAL A 210 16.37 1.95 10.34
C VAL A 210 15.36 1.77 9.21
N MET A 211 14.07 1.59 9.52
CA MET A 211 13.00 1.45 8.53
C MET A 211 12.78 2.75 7.76
N VAL A 212 12.80 3.90 8.45
CA VAL A 212 12.67 5.22 7.81
C VAL A 212 13.85 5.48 6.88
N LYS A 213 15.08 5.12 7.30
CA LYS A 213 16.28 5.25 6.45
C LYS A 213 16.23 4.34 5.23
N TYR A 214 15.72 3.13 5.41
CA TYR A 214 15.53 2.19 4.31
C TYR A 214 14.58 2.79 3.25
N GLU A 215 13.44 3.33 3.66
CA GLU A 215 12.51 4.00 2.74
C GLU A 215 13.12 5.25 2.10
N ALA A 216 13.93 6.01 2.83
CA ALA A 216 14.67 7.14 2.28
C ALA A 216 15.65 6.70 1.17
N VAL A 217 16.38 5.60 1.37
CA VAL A 217 17.27 5.02 0.36
C VAL A 217 16.49 4.56 -0.87
N ARG A 218 15.32 3.93 -0.69
CA ARG A 218 14.42 3.55 -1.80
C ARG A 218 13.96 4.77 -2.60
N ALA A 219 13.50 5.82 -1.91
CA ALA A 219 13.05 7.05 -2.55
C ALA A 219 14.18 7.76 -3.31
N ILE A 220 15.38 7.85 -2.73
CA ILE A 220 16.56 8.42 -3.40
C ILE A 220 16.98 7.58 -4.60
N TYR A 221 16.95 6.25 -4.52
CA TYR A 221 17.27 5.40 -5.66
C TYR A 221 16.33 5.65 -6.85
N ALA A 222 15.04 5.84 -6.57
CA ALA A 222 14.01 6.08 -7.57
C ALA A 222 14.05 7.51 -8.14
N TYR A 223 14.28 8.54 -7.30
CA TYR A 223 14.01 9.94 -7.64
C TYR A 223 15.14 10.93 -7.32
N GLY A 224 16.20 10.51 -6.64
CA GLY A 224 17.31 11.38 -6.26
C GLY A 224 18.26 11.68 -7.43
N ASP A 225 18.91 12.84 -7.36
CA ASP A 225 19.96 13.26 -8.29
C ASP A 225 21.36 13.22 -7.64
N GLU A 226 22.34 13.83 -8.31
CA GLU A 226 23.74 13.91 -7.87
C GLU A 226 23.90 14.45 -6.44
N MET A 227 23.01 15.33 -5.96
CA MET A 227 23.06 15.88 -4.60
C MET A 227 22.96 14.80 -3.52
N ALA A 228 22.33 13.66 -3.82
CA ALA A 228 22.18 12.55 -2.90
C ALA A 228 23.39 11.59 -2.87
N ILE A 229 24.42 11.79 -3.73
CA ILE A 229 25.64 10.97 -3.74
C ILE A 229 26.28 10.92 -2.35
N LYS A 230 26.63 12.08 -1.80
CA LYS A 230 27.34 12.16 -0.52
C LYS A 230 26.51 11.57 0.63
N PRO A 231 25.22 11.92 0.83
CA PRO A 231 24.37 11.27 1.84
C PRO A 231 24.31 9.75 1.73
N ILE A 232 24.20 9.20 0.51
CA ILE A 232 24.16 7.75 0.29
C ILE A 232 25.53 7.12 0.55
N CYS A 233 26.63 7.73 0.12
CA CYS A 233 27.99 7.27 0.41
C CYS A 233 28.26 7.18 1.91
N GLU A 234 27.85 8.19 2.68
CA GLU A 234 27.94 8.20 4.14
C GLU A 234 27.09 7.08 4.77
N ARG A 235 25.84 6.92 4.30
CA ARG A 235 24.92 5.88 4.78
C ARG A 235 25.48 4.49 4.55
N VAL A 236 25.90 4.17 3.32
CA VAL A 236 26.49 2.89 2.95
C VAL A 236 27.72 2.61 3.81
N THR A 237 28.65 3.58 3.90
CA THR A 237 29.88 3.43 4.70
C THR A 237 29.56 3.12 6.16
N LYS A 238 28.56 3.80 6.73
CA LYS A 238 28.12 3.58 8.12
C LYS A 238 27.53 2.18 8.31
N VAL A 239 26.66 1.73 7.40
CA VAL A 239 26.01 0.41 7.48
C VAL A 239 27.02 -0.73 7.34
N VAL A 240 27.97 -0.63 6.42
CA VAL A 240 28.98 -1.69 6.19
C VAL A 240 30.14 -1.66 7.19
N SER A 241 30.25 -0.61 8.02
CA SER A 241 31.33 -0.47 9.01
C SER A 241 31.31 -1.57 10.08
N ARG A 242 30.14 -2.17 10.35
CA ARG A 242 29.92 -3.21 11.36
C ARG A 242 29.23 -4.42 10.73
N ARG A 243 29.52 -5.62 11.25
CA ARG A 243 28.82 -6.84 10.83
C ARG A 243 27.38 -6.80 11.33
N ARG A 244 26.42 -6.93 10.40
CA ARG A 244 25.00 -7.06 10.70
C ARG A 244 24.67 -8.52 11.03
N LYS A 245 23.86 -8.75 12.06
CA LYS A 245 23.59 -10.10 12.61
C LYS A 245 22.27 -10.72 12.15
N ASN A 246 21.34 -9.93 11.59
CA ASN A 246 19.99 -10.37 11.24
C ASN A 246 19.75 -10.17 9.74
N GLU A 247 20.25 -11.09 8.91
CA GLU A 247 19.81 -11.21 7.51
C GLU A 247 18.40 -11.81 7.54
N VAL A 248 17.36 -10.99 7.34
CA VAL A 248 16.00 -11.50 7.15
C VAL A 248 15.86 -11.71 5.65
N GLU A 249 16.07 -12.96 5.22
CA GLU A 249 16.01 -13.48 3.85
C GLU A 249 16.84 -12.72 2.78
N PRO A 250 17.65 -13.40 1.96
CA PRO A 250 18.34 -12.74 0.85
C PRO A 250 17.32 -12.18 -0.15
N THR A 251 17.13 -10.86 -0.14
CA THR A 251 16.30 -10.15 -1.13
C THR A 251 17.19 -9.24 -1.98
N ASP A 252 16.81 -9.08 -3.26
CA ASP A 252 17.40 -8.07 -4.16
C ASP A 252 17.04 -6.62 -3.74
N GLU A 253 16.21 -6.51 -2.71
CA GLU A 253 15.73 -5.27 -2.08
C GLU A 253 16.53 -4.91 -0.82
N SER A 254 17.70 -5.50 -0.57
CA SER A 254 18.52 -5.08 0.57
C SER A 254 18.92 -3.60 0.45
N GLU A 255 18.89 -2.85 1.56
CA GLU A 255 19.22 -1.41 1.60
C GLU A 255 20.54 -1.09 0.89
N ILE A 256 21.57 -1.92 1.12
CA ILE A 256 22.89 -1.74 0.52
C ILE A 256 22.84 -1.95 -0.99
N VAL A 257 22.16 -2.99 -1.49
CA VAL A 257 22.04 -3.21 -2.93
C VAL A 257 21.34 -2.01 -3.59
N ILE A 258 20.25 -1.51 -3.00
CA ILE A 258 19.52 -0.34 -3.52
C ILE A 258 20.42 0.90 -3.55
N ALA A 259 21.12 1.18 -2.45
CA ALA A 259 22.06 2.29 -2.37
C ALA A 259 23.21 2.17 -3.38
N LEU A 260 23.77 0.98 -3.57
CA LEU A 260 24.84 0.75 -4.55
C LEU A 260 24.34 0.87 -5.98
N ARG A 261 23.10 0.45 -6.28
CA ARG A 261 22.47 0.69 -7.59
C ARG A 261 22.29 2.18 -7.86
N PHE A 262 21.93 2.98 -6.85
CA PHE A 262 21.91 4.44 -6.99
C PHE A 262 23.31 4.98 -7.31
N LEU A 263 24.30 4.65 -6.49
CA LEU A 263 25.68 5.13 -6.68
C LEU A 263 26.30 4.67 -8.01
N HIS A 264 25.93 3.48 -8.50
CA HIS A 264 26.37 2.98 -9.80
C HIS A 264 26.01 3.94 -10.95
N LYS A 265 24.89 4.66 -10.87
CA LYS A 265 24.49 5.68 -11.86
C LYS A 265 25.49 6.84 -11.94
N PHE A 266 26.31 7.02 -10.92
CA PHE A 266 27.25 8.13 -10.72
C PHE A 266 28.70 7.65 -10.55
N ALA A 267 29.07 6.53 -11.21
CA ALA A 267 30.39 5.91 -11.06
C ALA A 267 31.57 6.77 -11.54
N ASP A 268 31.32 7.91 -12.18
CA ASP A 268 32.33 8.89 -12.58
C ASP A 268 32.70 9.88 -11.46
N HIS A 269 32.05 9.81 -10.29
CA HIS A 269 32.40 10.62 -9.13
C HIS A 269 33.45 9.91 -8.26
N GLU A 270 34.54 10.60 -7.92
CA GLU A 270 35.63 10.06 -7.11
C GLU A 270 35.13 9.55 -5.73
N GLU A 271 34.16 10.24 -5.12
CA GLU A 271 33.57 9.83 -3.84
C GLU A 271 32.82 8.48 -3.94
N VAL A 272 32.18 8.24 -5.08
CA VAL A 272 31.47 6.99 -5.37
C VAL A 272 32.46 5.84 -5.45
N LEU A 273 33.54 5.99 -6.23
CA LEU A 273 34.58 4.97 -6.37
C LEU A 273 35.26 4.66 -5.03
N LYS A 274 35.64 5.71 -4.27
CA LYS A 274 36.14 5.56 -2.89
C LYS A 274 35.18 4.76 -2.00
N THR A 275 33.87 4.97 -2.15
CA THR A 275 32.84 4.24 -1.41
C THR A 275 32.78 2.77 -1.81
N PHE A 276 32.80 2.45 -3.11
CA PHE A 276 32.87 1.06 -3.58
C PHE A 276 34.13 0.35 -3.06
N GLY A 277 35.28 1.00 -3.09
CA GLY A 277 36.52 0.47 -2.50
C GLY A 277 36.39 0.16 -1.00
N LYS A 278 35.72 1.03 -0.22
CA LYS A 278 35.43 0.78 1.21
C LYS A 278 34.50 -0.42 1.40
N VAL A 279 33.42 -0.50 0.64
CA VAL A 279 32.45 -1.60 0.69
C VAL A 279 33.13 -2.92 0.35
N TYR A 280 33.93 -2.95 -0.71
CA TYR A 280 34.69 -4.14 -1.11
C TYR A 280 35.69 -4.60 -0.03
N LYS A 281 36.42 -3.67 0.60
CA LYS A 281 37.30 -3.96 1.74
C LYS A 281 36.53 -4.52 2.94
N LYS A 282 35.29 -4.07 3.16
CA LYS A 282 34.40 -4.52 4.24
C LYS A 282 33.43 -5.63 3.83
N ARG A 283 33.63 -6.30 2.68
CA ARG A 283 32.74 -7.35 2.15
C ARG A 283 32.41 -8.49 3.11
N GLY A 284 33.25 -8.75 4.13
CA GLY A 284 32.95 -9.72 5.20
C GLY A 284 31.72 -9.35 6.06
N ASN A 285 31.35 -8.08 6.09
CA ASN A 285 30.18 -7.56 6.83
C ASN A 285 28.88 -7.56 6.00
N LEU A 286 28.97 -7.93 4.72
CA LEU A 286 27.84 -7.95 3.79
C LEU A 286 27.07 -9.27 3.85
N PHE A 287 25.79 -9.17 3.56
CA PHE A 287 24.87 -10.28 3.32
C PHE A 287 25.16 -10.97 1.98
N MET A 288 24.54 -12.13 1.75
CA MET A 288 24.89 -12.94 0.57
C MET A 288 24.48 -12.26 -0.74
N SER A 289 23.30 -11.65 -0.79
CA SER A 289 22.82 -10.88 -1.96
C SER A 289 23.72 -9.68 -2.27
N GLU A 290 24.13 -8.94 -1.23
CA GLU A 290 25.03 -7.79 -1.35
C GLU A 290 26.43 -8.18 -1.84
N LYS A 291 26.99 -9.30 -1.34
CA LYS A 291 28.26 -9.84 -1.83
C LYS A 291 28.19 -10.25 -3.29
N LYS A 292 27.06 -10.85 -3.70
CA LYS A 292 26.80 -11.22 -5.09
C LYS A 292 26.80 -9.95 -5.96
N TRP A 293 26.01 -8.94 -5.60
CA TRP A 293 25.96 -7.68 -6.35
C TRP A 293 27.35 -7.04 -6.50
N ILE A 294 28.14 -6.97 -5.42
CA ILE A 294 29.51 -6.43 -5.49
C ILE A 294 30.39 -7.23 -6.44
N ARG A 295 30.33 -8.57 -6.40
CA ARG A 295 31.10 -9.44 -7.29
C ARG A 295 30.74 -9.21 -8.75
N ASP A 296 29.45 -9.05 -9.04
CA ASP A 296 28.93 -8.90 -10.39
C ASP A 296 29.28 -7.53 -11.00
N ASN A 297 29.59 -6.52 -10.18
CA ASN A 297 29.87 -5.14 -10.62
C ASN A 297 31.31 -4.66 -10.38
N ILE A 298 32.19 -5.46 -9.75
CA ILE A 298 33.53 -4.99 -9.33
C ILE A 298 34.43 -4.60 -10.51
N SER A 299 34.35 -5.34 -11.63
CA SER A 299 35.16 -5.07 -12.82
C SER A 299 34.86 -3.69 -13.42
N TYR A 300 33.58 -3.32 -13.45
CA TYR A 300 33.13 -2.01 -13.92
C TYR A 300 33.73 -0.86 -13.11
N PHE A 301 33.69 -0.95 -11.77
CA PHE A 301 34.26 0.11 -10.92
C PHE A 301 35.79 0.20 -11.02
N GLN A 302 36.48 -0.94 -11.15
CA GLN A 302 37.93 -0.95 -11.35
C GLN A 302 38.34 -0.32 -12.69
N GLU A 303 37.50 -0.46 -13.73
CA GLU A 303 37.72 0.20 -15.01
C GLU A 303 37.53 1.72 -14.89
N LYS A 304 36.46 2.17 -14.21
CA LYS A 304 36.22 3.58 -13.94
C LYS A 304 37.33 4.24 -13.12
N GLU A 305 37.86 3.56 -12.10
CA GLU A 305 39.02 4.04 -11.33
C GLU A 305 40.25 4.27 -12.22
N ARG A 306 40.58 3.31 -13.11
CA ARG A 306 41.73 3.45 -14.03
C ARG A 306 41.58 4.62 -15.00
N MET A 307 40.37 4.91 -15.46
CA MET A 307 40.10 6.03 -16.38
C MET A 307 40.24 7.40 -15.71
N GLN A 308 40.13 7.50 -14.38
CA GLN A 308 40.34 8.77 -13.66
C GLN A 308 41.81 9.03 -13.31
N GLU A 309 42.62 7.98 -13.23
CA GLU A 309 44.06 8.07 -12.92
C GLU A 309 44.93 8.34 -14.16
N SER A 310 44.37 8.17 -15.36
CA SER A 310 45.01 8.41 -16.67
C SER A 310 44.78 9.83 -17.20
#